data_AF-A0A371HQR7-F1
#
_entry.id   AF-A0A371HQR7-F1
#
_cell.length_a   1.000
_cell.length_b   1.000
_cell.length_c   1.000
_cell.angle_alpha   90.00
_cell.angle_beta   90.00
_cell.angle_gamma   90.00
#
_symmetry.space_group_name_H-M   'P 1'
#
loop_
_entity.id
_entity.type
_entity.pdbx_description
1 polymer ?
#
loop_
_entity_poly.entity_id
_entity_poly.type
_entity_poly.pdbx_seq_one_letter_code
_entity_poly.pdbx_strand_id
1 'polypeptide(L)'
;MEDPDGRVTIENSPQVKDKSQVVCYECKKHGHFKYECPSLEKEKKKEKKKILFNKKKGLMATWEDLDLDEEANINLMANTTSEGEEDNKKVIFNDTNNLQIEYQEILSNSSTMSIGYNDLKKKFSKLSEELDVLQKENDLFKKENESLKEKKDKELSTINTLEINEKLQEEVIDLRQSLIKFVNGYENLIQTQPTKSKIILGRRYQSWYMDSDYSHHMMGERSIFQDLRPKSGG
;
A
#
# COMPACT_ATOMS: atom_id res chain seq x y z
N MET A 1 -36.90 26.37 -1.66
CA MET A 1 -37.42 25.01 -1.42
C MET A 1 -36.19 24.15 -1.33
N GLU A 2 -35.75 23.91 -0.09
CA GLU A 2 -34.53 23.18 0.23
C GLU A 2 -34.96 21.82 0.76
N ASP A 3 -34.43 20.75 0.16
CA ASP A 3 -34.55 19.38 0.68
C ASP A 3 -33.29 19.05 1.51
N PRO A 4 -33.44 18.50 2.73
CA PRO A 4 -32.34 18.34 3.68
C PRO A 4 -31.92 16.86 3.75
N ASP A 5 -31.01 16.42 2.89
CA ASP A 5 -30.14 15.28 3.24
C ASP A 5 -28.95 15.20 2.29
N GLY A 6 -27.80 15.69 2.78
CA GLY A 6 -26.51 15.69 2.09
C GLY A 6 -25.92 14.28 2.02
N ARG A 7 -26.48 13.42 1.17
CA ARG A 7 -25.93 12.08 0.88
C ARG A 7 -25.33 12.05 -0.52
N VAL A 8 -24.01 12.16 -0.60
CA VAL A 8 -23.26 11.89 -1.85
C VAL A 8 -23.17 10.37 -2.03
N THR A 9 -23.95 9.84 -2.97
CA THR A 9 -23.77 8.49 -3.52
C THR A 9 -22.57 8.51 -4.46
N ILE A 10 -21.48 7.82 -4.09
CA ILE A 10 -20.37 7.55 -5.02
C ILE A 10 -20.75 6.32 -5.84
N GLU A 11 -21.42 6.54 -6.96
CA GLU A 11 -21.55 5.57 -8.02
C GLU A 11 -20.18 5.40 -8.71
N ASN A 12 -19.56 4.24 -8.51
CA ASN A 12 -18.36 3.83 -9.24
C ASN A 12 -18.74 3.47 -10.70
N SER A 13 -18.93 4.49 -11.52
CA SER A 13 -18.72 4.39 -12.96
C SER A 13 -17.23 4.57 -13.27
N PRO A 14 -16.64 3.86 -14.26
CA PRO A 14 -15.29 4.15 -14.71
C PRO A 14 -15.34 5.48 -15.46
N GLN A 15 -15.24 6.58 -14.71
CA GLN A 15 -15.07 7.90 -15.29
C GLN A 15 -13.84 7.84 -16.20
N VAL A 16 -14.04 8.07 -17.49
CA VAL A 16 -12.98 8.40 -18.43
C VAL A 16 -12.39 9.71 -17.94
N LYS A 17 -11.42 9.62 -17.02
CA LYS A 17 -10.71 10.78 -16.47
C LYS A 17 -10.12 11.52 -17.66
N ASP A 18 -10.47 12.79 -17.78
CA ASP A 18 -9.96 13.65 -18.85
C ASP A 18 -8.43 13.67 -18.80
N LYS A 19 -7.79 12.90 -19.68
CA LYS A 19 -6.33 12.76 -19.75
C LYS A 19 -5.68 13.99 -20.40
N SER A 20 -6.47 14.98 -20.85
CA SER A 20 -6.00 16.19 -21.54
C SER A 20 -4.99 16.99 -20.70
N GLN A 21 -5.07 16.91 -19.37
CA GLN A 21 -4.14 17.58 -18.46
C GLN A 21 -2.92 16.73 -18.07
N VAL A 22 -2.88 15.44 -18.40
CA VAL A 22 -1.78 14.55 -18.03
C VAL A 22 -0.61 14.74 -18.99
N VAL A 23 0.51 15.26 -18.48
CA VAL A 23 1.77 15.39 -19.23
C VAL A 23 2.63 14.15 -19.05
N CYS A 24 2.98 13.49 -20.14
CA CYS A 24 3.92 12.39 -20.13
C CYS A 24 5.36 12.90 -19.89
N TYR A 25 6.00 12.43 -18.82
CA TYR A 25 7.37 12.84 -18.47
C TYR A 25 8.43 12.45 -19.51
N GLU A 26 8.21 11.39 -20.31
CA GLU A 26 9.19 10.90 -21.29
C GLU A 26 9.18 11.72 -22.59
N CYS A 27 8.00 12.08 -23.10
CA CYS A 27 7.88 12.82 -24.37
C CYS A 27 7.39 14.26 -24.22
N LYS A 28 7.08 14.69 -22.99
CA LYS A 28 6.56 16.01 -22.62
C LYS A 28 5.27 16.41 -23.34
N LYS A 29 4.49 15.42 -23.83
CA LYS A 29 3.19 15.63 -24.48
C LYS A 29 2.03 15.31 -23.54
N HIS A 30 0.93 16.03 -23.72
CA HIS A 30 -0.31 15.82 -22.97
C HIS A 30 -1.06 14.57 -23.47
N GLY A 31 -2.06 14.11 -22.71
CA GLY A 31 -3.05 13.12 -23.17
C GLY A 31 -2.77 11.66 -22.83
N HIS A 32 -1.61 11.33 -22.23
CA HIS A 32 -1.27 9.96 -21.88
C HIS A 32 -0.29 9.86 -20.71
N PHE A 33 -0.37 8.74 -19.98
CA PHE A 33 0.58 8.43 -18.92
C PHE A 33 1.89 7.86 -19.48
N LYS A 34 2.96 7.89 -18.67
CA LYS A 34 4.28 7.36 -19.06
C LYS A 34 4.19 5.96 -19.68
N TYR A 35 3.42 5.04 -19.11
CA TYR A 35 3.32 3.65 -19.61
C TYR A 35 2.59 3.51 -20.96
N GLU A 36 1.80 4.51 -21.37
CA GLU A 36 1.09 4.61 -22.66
C GLU A 36 1.93 5.34 -23.73
N CYS A 37 3.15 5.77 -23.41
CA CYS A 37 3.95 6.60 -24.31
C CYS A 37 4.40 5.84 -25.57
N PRO A 38 4.07 6.30 -26.78
CA PRO A 38 4.48 5.65 -28.03
C PRO A 38 6.01 5.55 -28.21
N SER A 39 6.78 6.45 -27.57
CA SER A 39 8.24 6.40 -27.57
C SER A 39 8.78 5.16 -26.84
N LEU A 40 8.16 4.78 -25.71
CA LEU A 40 8.55 3.58 -24.96
C LEU A 40 8.26 2.30 -25.72
N GLU A 41 7.19 2.26 -26.52
CA GLU A 41 6.88 1.08 -27.33
C GLU A 41 7.93 0.86 -28.44
N LYS A 42 8.45 1.93 -29.03
CA LYS A 42 9.54 1.87 -30.02
C LYS A 42 10.86 1.41 -29.41
N GLU A 43 11.17 1.80 -28.17
CA GLU A 43 12.37 1.34 -27.45
C GLU A 43 12.27 -0.14 -27.08
N LYS A 44 11.14 -0.58 -26.52
CA LYS A 44 10.88 -2.01 -26.23
C LYS A 44 10.99 -2.89 -27.49
N LYS A 45 10.52 -2.41 -28.64
CA LYS A 45 10.67 -3.12 -29.93
C LYS A 45 12.13 -3.18 -30.41
N LYS A 46 12.92 -2.12 -30.22
CA LYS A 46 14.36 -2.11 -30.54
C LYS A 46 15.16 -3.04 -29.62
N GLU A 47 14.83 -3.08 -28.35
CA GLU A 47 15.48 -3.93 -27.35
C GLU A 47 15.19 -5.43 -27.60
N LYS A 48 13.92 -5.78 -27.87
CA LYS A 48 13.54 -7.14 -28.30
C LYS A 48 14.26 -7.57 -29.59
N LYS A 49 14.42 -6.66 -30.57
CA LYS A 49 15.19 -6.94 -31.79
C LYS A 49 16.68 -7.15 -31.52
N LYS A 50 17.29 -6.38 -30.60
CA LYS A 50 18.68 -6.60 -30.17
C LYS A 50 18.87 -7.95 -29.47
N ILE A 51 17.94 -8.34 -28.60
CA ILE A 51 17.96 -9.65 -27.92
C ILE A 51 17.86 -10.80 -28.93
N LEU A 52 16.94 -10.71 -29.90
CA LEU A 52 16.79 -11.71 -30.96
C LEU A 52 18.03 -11.80 -31.87
N PHE A 53 18.65 -10.67 -32.21
CA PHE A 53 19.86 -10.64 -33.03
C PHE A 53 21.08 -11.21 -32.29
N ASN A 54 21.23 -10.90 -31.00
CA ASN A 54 22.31 -11.43 -30.17
C ASN A 54 22.15 -12.94 -29.90
N LYS A 55 20.91 -13.43 -29.73
CA LYS A 55 20.64 -14.87 -29.59
C LYS A 55 20.99 -15.63 -30.87
N LYS A 56 20.73 -15.06 -32.06
CA LYS A 56 21.10 -15.65 -33.34
C LYS A 56 22.62 -15.68 -33.57
N LYS A 57 23.36 -14.68 -33.08
CA LYS A 57 24.85 -14.69 -33.09
C LYS A 57 25.45 -15.70 -32.11
N GLY A 58 24.88 -15.83 -30.92
CA GLY A 58 25.35 -16.80 -29.92
C GLY A 58 25.16 -18.26 -30.33
N LEU A 59 24.14 -18.56 -31.15
CA LEU A 59 23.89 -19.91 -31.68
C LEU A 59 24.80 -20.30 -32.86
N MET A 60 25.44 -19.33 -33.52
CA MET A 60 26.30 -19.57 -34.70
C MET A 60 27.77 -19.83 -34.31
N ALA A 61 28.15 -19.47 -33.08
CA ALA A 61 29.52 -19.62 -32.56
C ALA A 61 29.83 -21.03 -31.99
N THR A 62 28.84 -21.92 -31.94
CA THR A 62 29.00 -23.29 -31.38
C THR A 62 28.90 -24.38 -32.46
N TRP A 63 28.97 -24.03 -33.75
CA TRP A 63 28.81 -24.98 -34.87
C TRP A 63 29.98 -25.02 -35.86
N GLU A 64 31.04 -24.24 -35.65
CA GLU A 64 32.29 -24.35 -36.44
C GLU A 64 33.37 -25.19 -35.73
N ASP A 65 33.10 -25.69 -34.52
CA ASP A 65 34.02 -26.53 -33.72
C ASP A 65 33.55 -28.00 -33.62
N LEU A 66 33.28 -28.66 -34.76
CA LEU A 66 33.19 -30.12 -34.78
C LEU A 66 34.12 -30.70 -35.87
N ASP A 67 35.19 -31.30 -35.32
CA ASP A 67 36.08 -32.34 -35.83
C ASP A 67 37.17 -31.95 -36.84
N LEU A 68 38.28 -31.40 -36.30
CA LEU A 68 39.61 -31.55 -36.88
C LEU A 68 40.49 -32.39 -35.95
N ASP A 69 40.21 -33.70 -35.91
CA ASP A 69 41.16 -34.71 -35.48
C ASP A 69 42.30 -34.78 -36.51
N GLU A 70 43.28 -33.87 -36.39
CA GLU A 70 44.47 -33.86 -37.24
C GLU A 70 45.71 -33.34 -36.49
N GLU A 71 45.81 -33.70 -35.20
CA GLU A 71 46.94 -33.31 -34.33
C GLU A 71 48.20 -34.21 -34.50
N ALA A 72 48.48 -34.72 -35.70
CA ALA A 72 49.65 -35.60 -35.91
C ALA A 72 50.51 -35.34 -37.16
N ASN A 73 50.22 -34.33 -38.00
CA ASN A 73 50.87 -34.24 -39.33
C ASN A 73 51.72 -32.97 -39.61
N ILE A 74 52.11 -32.17 -38.62
CA ILE A 74 52.85 -30.91 -38.88
C ILE A 74 54.36 -31.01 -38.55
N ASN A 75 54.88 -32.18 -38.16
CA ASN A 75 56.31 -32.35 -37.82
C ASN A 75 57.15 -33.11 -38.87
N LEU A 76 56.70 -33.20 -40.13
CA LEU A 76 57.36 -34.03 -41.17
C LEU A 76 58.05 -33.29 -42.32
N MET A 77 58.15 -31.95 -42.30
CA MET A 77 58.74 -31.18 -43.41
C MET A 77 60.05 -30.43 -43.10
N ALA A 78 60.75 -30.76 -42.01
CA ALA A 78 61.98 -30.03 -41.64
C ALA A 78 63.29 -30.63 -42.18
N ASN A 79 63.32 -31.89 -42.65
CA ASN A 79 64.58 -32.55 -43.04
C ASN A 79 64.48 -33.24 -44.41
N THR A 80 64.40 -32.47 -45.49
CA THR A 80 64.91 -32.91 -46.80
C THR A 80 66.02 -31.98 -47.23
N THR A 81 67.24 -32.49 -47.06
CA THR A 81 68.50 -31.95 -47.54
C THR A 81 68.42 -31.61 -49.02
N SER A 82 68.45 -30.31 -49.33
CA SER A 82 68.72 -29.81 -50.68
C SER A 82 70.17 -29.33 -50.69
N GLU A 83 71.07 -30.13 -51.27
CA GLU A 83 72.36 -29.64 -51.77
C GLU A 83 72.08 -28.66 -52.91
N GLY A 84 72.57 -27.42 -52.80
CA GLY A 84 72.38 -26.39 -53.83
C GLY A 84 72.60 -24.97 -53.33
N GLU A 85 73.86 -24.53 -53.47
CA GLU A 85 74.33 -23.15 -53.67
C GLU A 85 74.09 -22.09 -52.57
N GLU A 86 75.22 -21.66 -52.01
CA GLU A 86 75.38 -20.53 -51.10
C GLU A 86 75.10 -19.21 -51.84
N ASP A 87 74.06 -18.48 -51.41
CA ASP A 87 74.04 -17.00 -51.40
C ASP A 87 72.77 -16.37 -50.75
N ASN A 88 71.76 -17.16 -50.35
CA ASN A 88 70.52 -16.66 -49.73
C ASN A 88 70.40 -16.86 -48.20
N LYS A 89 71.50 -17.15 -47.50
CA LYS A 89 71.46 -17.55 -46.07
C LYS A 89 71.11 -16.42 -45.08
N LYS A 90 71.23 -15.16 -45.51
CA LYS A 90 71.01 -13.96 -44.66
C LYS A 90 69.54 -13.53 -44.56
N VAL A 91 68.73 -13.83 -45.57
CA VAL A 91 67.31 -13.46 -45.61
C VAL A 91 66.47 -14.45 -44.79
N ILE A 92 66.79 -15.74 -44.87
CA ILE A 92 66.05 -16.83 -44.19
C ILE A 92 66.18 -16.77 -42.66
N PHE A 93 67.30 -16.28 -42.12
CA PHE A 93 67.56 -16.22 -40.68
C PHE A 93 66.82 -15.09 -39.95
N ASN A 94 66.51 -13.98 -40.64
CA ASN A 94 65.77 -12.88 -40.03
C ASN A 94 64.26 -13.15 -39.95
N ASP A 95 63.69 -13.81 -40.96
CA ASP A 95 62.26 -14.12 -40.99
C ASP A 95 61.87 -15.17 -39.94
N THR A 96 62.75 -16.13 -39.66
CA THR A 96 62.55 -17.13 -38.60
C THR A 96 62.60 -16.52 -37.20
N ASN A 97 63.52 -15.59 -36.95
CA ASN A 97 63.59 -14.88 -35.66
C ASN A 97 62.36 -13.98 -35.44
N ASN A 98 61.87 -13.30 -36.48
CA ASN A 98 60.66 -12.49 -36.40
C ASN A 98 59.41 -13.34 -36.09
N LEU A 99 59.25 -14.48 -36.78
CA LEU A 99 58.17 -15.44 -36.49
C LEU A 99 58.21 -15.94 -35.04
N GLN A 100 59.41 -16.19 -34.50
CA GLN A 100 59.57 -16.66 -33.13
C GLN A 100 59.17 -15.59 -32.10
N ILE A 101 59.44 -14.31 -32.38
CA ILE A 101 59.01 -13.18 -31.54
C ILE A 101 57.49 -13.04 -31.55
N GLU A 102 56.88 -13.06 -32.74
CA GLU A 102 55.42 -12.97 -32.88
C GLU A 102 54.71 -14.13 -32.15
N TYR A 103 55.25 -15.35 -32.25
CA TYR A 103 54.69 -16.50 -31.54
C TYR A 103 54.76 -16.35 -30.02
N GLN A 104 55.88 -15.88 -29.48
CA GLN A 104 56.03 -15.62 -28.04
C GLN A 104 55.07 -14.54 -27.55
N GLU A 105 54.87 -13.49 -28.34
CA GLU A 105 53.91 -12.42 -28.03
C GLU A 105 52.46 -12.95 -28.01
N ILE A 106 52.09 -13.78 -28.98
CA ILE A 106 50.78 -14.46 -29.01
C ILE A 106 50.59 -15.34 -27.77
N LEU A 107 51.60 -16.12 -27.38
CA LEU A 107 51.54 -16.95 -26.18
C LEU A 107 51.36 -16.11 -24.91
N SER A 108 52.10 -15.01 -24.79
CA SER A 108 51.97 -14.06 -23.69
C SER A 108 50.56 -13.46 -23.64
N ASN A 109 50.02 -13.02 -24.78
CA ASN A 109 48.68 -12.48 -24.89
C ASN A 109 47.60 -13.52 -24.55
N SER A 110 47.77 -14.77 -24.98
CA SER A 110 46.90 -15.88 -24.62
C SER A 110 46.89 -16.13 -23.11
N SER A 111 48.08 -16.12 -22.49
CA SER A 111 48.23 -16.29 -21.04
C SER A 111 47.53 -15.16 -20.26
N THR A 112 47.74 -13.90 -20.64
CA THR A 112 47.08 -12.76 -19.98
C THR A 112 45.56 -12.80 -20.14
N MET A 113 45.06 -13.20 -21.31
CA MET A 113 43.63 -13.36 -21.58
C MET A 113 43.01 -14.50 -20.76
N SER A 114 43.73 -15.62 -20.61
CA SER A 114 43.32 -16.76 -19.76
C SER A 114 43.20 -16.37 -18.29
N ILE A 115 44.15 -15.58 -17.77
CA ILE A 115 44.07 -15.03 -16.40
C ILE A 115 42.80 -14.17 -16.26
N GLY A 116 42.57 -13.25 -17.19
CA GLY A 116 41.38 -12.38 -17.20
C GLY A 116 40.07 -13.16 -17.24
N TYR A 117 40.01 -14.23 -18.05
CA TYR A 117 38.85 -15.12 -18.09
C TYR A 117 38.59 -15.82 -16.75
N ASN A 118 39.64 -16.33 -16.11
CA ASN A 118 39.52 -17.00 -14.81
C ASN A 118 39.03 -16.04 -13.71
N ASP A 119 39.48 -14.79 -13.73
CA ASP A 119 39.01 -13.76 -12.80
C ASP A 119 37.55 -13.40 -13.04
N LEU A 120 37.15 -13.27 -14.32
CA LEU A 120 35.74 -13.02 -14.67
C LEU A 120 34.86 -14.20 -14.25
N LYS A 121 35.31 -15.43 -14.47
CA LYS A 121 34.61 -16.65 -14.06
C LYS A 121 34.38 -16.68 -12.55
N LYS A 122 35.41 -16.37 -11.75
CA LYS A 122 35.27 -16.26 -10.28
C LYS A 122 34.26 -15.20 -9.88
N LYS A 123 34.27 -14.02 -10.52
CA LYS A 123 33.29 -12.95 -10.26
C LYS A 123 31.87 -13.40 -10.60
N PHE A 124 31.70 -14.11 -11.71
CA PHE A 124 30.41 -14.65 -12.13
C PHE A 124 29.87 -15.68 -11.13
N SER A 125 30.72 -16.59 -10.62
CA SER A 125 30.33 -17.55 -9.58
C SER A 125 29.85 -16.85 -8.31
N LYS A 126 30.56 -15.82 -7.84
CA LYS A 126 30.14 -15.04 -6.66
C LYS A 126 28.78 -14.34 -6.87
N LEU A 127 28.61 -13.68 -8.02
CA LEU A 127 27.35 -13.02 -8.36
C LEU A 127 26.19 -14.01 -8.47
N SER A 128 26.44 -15.22 -8.96
CA SER A 128 25.43 -16.29 -9.02
C SER A 128 24.96 -16.69 -7.62
N GLU A 129 25.88 -16.86 -6.68
CA GLU A 129 25.56 -17.19 -5.28
C GLU A 129 24.77 -16.06 -4.60
N GLU A 130 25.17 -14.80 -4.81
CA GLU A 130 24.44 -13.63 -4.29
C GLU A 130 23.01 -13.54 -4.84
N LEU A 131 22.82 -13.84 -6.13
CA LEU A 131 21.50 -13.87 -6.76
C LEU A 131 20.61 -14.94 -6.12
N ASP A 132 21.14 -16.14 -5.85
CA ASP A 132 20.41 -17.22 -5.19
C ASP A 132 19.99 -16.85 -3.77
N VAL A 133 20.83 -16.14 -3.02
CA VAL A 133 20.51 -15.63 -1.67
C VAL A 133 19.38 -14.59 -1.74
N LEU A 134 19.52 -13.59 -2.62
CA LEU A 134 18.52 -12.53 -2.79
C LEU A 134 17.18 -13.08 -3.27
N GLN A 135 17.18 -14.10 -4.12
CA GLN A 135 15.97 -14.76 -4.58
C GLN A 135 15.21 -15.40 -3.42
N LYS A 136 15.93 -16.11 -2.53
CA LYS A 136 15.34 -16.71 -1.32
C LYS A 136 14.77 -15.66 -0.37
N GLU A 137 15.49 -14.55 -0.17
CA GLU A 137 15.04 -13.45 0.68
C GLU A 137 13.77 -12.78 0.13
N ASN A 138 13.70 -12.55 -1.18
CA ASN A 138 12.52 -12.00 -1.83
C ASN A 138 11.29 -12.92 -1.68
N ASP A 139 11.49 -14.23 -1.77
CA ASP A 139 10.41 -15.20 -1.57
C ASP A 139 9.96 -15.28 -0.10
N LEU A 140 10.84 -15.00 0.88
CA LEU A 140 10.44 -14.81 2.28
C LEU A 140 9.62 -13.53 2.47
N PHE A 141 10.05 -12.41 1.90
CA PHE A 141 9.31 -11.15 1.98
C PHE A 141 7.92 -11.23 1.33
N LYS A 142 7.76 -11.99 0.24
CA LYS A 142 6.43 -12.22 -0.36
C LYS A 142 5.49 -12.94 0.62
N LYS A 143 5.97 -13.99 1.29
CA LYS A 143 5.17 -14.74 2.28
C LYS A 143 4.80 -13.86 3.48
N GLU A 144 5.74 -13.05 3.95
CA GLU A 144 5.48 -12.11 5.05
C GLU A 144 4.42 -11.08 4.65
N ASN A 145 4.52 -10.50 3.46
CA ASN A 145 3.53 -9.55 2.93
C ASN A 145 2.13 -10.18 2.80
N GLU A 146 2.03 -11.43 2.34
CA GLU A 146 0.76 -12.17 2.30
C GLU A 146 0.18 -12.33 3.71
N SER A 147 1.00 -12.71 4.69
CA SER A 147 0.57 -12.88 6.09
C SER A 147 0.11 -11.57 6.73
N LEU A 148 0.80 -10.46 6.43
CA LEU A 148 0.43 -9.13 6.92
C LEU A 148 -0.86 -8.65 6.30
N LYS A 149 -1.10 -8.93 5.02
CA LYS A 149 -2.35 -8.63 4.35
C LYS A 149 -3.52 -9.38 4.99
N GLU A 150 -3.36 -10.67 5.27
CA GLU A 150 -4.39 -11.46 5.96
C GLU A 150 -4.68 -10.92 7.37
N LYS A 151 -3.65 -10.55 8.13
CA LYS A 151 -3.83 -9.90 9.45
C LYS A 151 -4.59 -8.59 9.32
N LYS A 152 -4.22 -7.73 8.37
CA LYS A 152 -4.91 -6.47 8.10
C LYS A 152 -6.38 -6.69 7.77
N ASP A 153 -6.68 -7.68 6.93
CA ASP A 153 -8.07 -7.97 6.53
C ASP A 153 -8.91 -8.47 7.73
N LYS A 154 -8.32 -9.27 8.62
CA LYS A 154 -8.95 -9.69 9.90
C LYS A 154 -9.12 -8.53 10.88
N GLU A 155 -8.16 -7.64 10.97
CA GLU A 155 -8.25 -6.47 11.84
C GLU A 155 -9.29 -5.47 11.31
N LEU A 156 -9.38 -5.30 9.98
CA LEU A 156 -10.42 -4.49 9.34
C LEU A 156 -11.80 -5.10 9.56
N SER A 157 -11.96 -6.42 9.44
CA SER A 157 -13.25 -7.07 9.75
C SER A 157 -13.62 -6.92 11.23
N THR A 158 -12.62 -6.88 12.13
CA THR A 158 -12.81 -6.60 13.55
C THR A 158 -13.13 -5.12 13.79
N ILE A 159 -12.50 -4.16 13.13
CA ILE A 159 -12.84 -2.72 13.26
C ILE A 159 -14.25 -2.44 12.70
N ASN A 160 -14.67 -3.20 11.69
CA ASN A 160 -16.05 -3.20 11.22
C ASN A 160 -17.04 -3.81 12.23
N THR A 161 -16.59 -4.38 13.37
CA THR A 161 -17.43 -4.56 14.57
C THR A 161 -17.69 -3.22 15.26
N LEU A 162 -18.24 -2.31 14.44
CA LEU A 162 -19.11 -1.19 14.77
C LEU A 162 -20.22 -1.55 15.75
N GLU A 163 -20.31 -2.77 16.28
CA GLU A 163 -21.33 -3.21 17.23
C GLU A 163 -21.42 -2.29 18.47
N ILE A 164 -20.30 -1.74 18.95
CA ILE A 164 -20.32 -0.75 20.04
C ILE A 164 -20.80 0.62 19.54
N ASN A 165 -20.40 1.04 18.34
CA ASN A 165 -20.86 2.31 17.76
C ASN A 165 -22.34 2.25 17.38
N GLU A 166 -22.84 1.13 16.87
CA GLU A 166 -24.24 0.88 16.54
C GLU A 166 -25.09 0.87 17.80
N LYS A 167 -24.68 0.16 18.85
CA LYS A 167 -25.37 0.19 20.16
C LYS A 167 -25.38 1.60 20.76
N LEU A 168 -24.27 2.33 20.70
CA LEU A 168 -24.22 3.71 21.18
C LEU A 168 -25.12 4.63 20.35
N GLN A 169 -25.21 4.43 19.03
CA GLN A 169 -26.12 5.19 18.17
C GLN A 169 -27.59 4.89 18.50
N GLU A 170 -27.95 3.62 18.73
CA GLU A 170 -29.29 3.21 19.18
C GLU A 170 -29.65 3.87 20.52
N GLU A 171 -28.77 3.81 21.52
CA GLU A 171 -28.98 4.47 22.81
C GLU A 171 -29.16 5.99 22.68
N VAL A 172 -28.36 6.65 21.83
CA VAL A 172 -28.50 8.09 21.58
C VAL A 172 -29.85 8.43 20.93
N ILE A 173 -30.34 7.59 20.02
CA ILE A 173 -31.66 7.77 19.38
C ILE A 173 -32.77 7.62 20.43
N ASP A 174 -32.72 6.59 21.26
CA ASP A 174 -33.71 6.36 22.32
C ASP A 174 -33.74 7.47 23.37
N LEU A 175 -32.57 7.96 23.78
CA LEU A 175 -32.46 9.10 24.68
C LEU A 175 -33.05 10.37 24.07
N ARG A 176 -32.79 10.64 22.78
CA ARG A 176 -33.38 11.79 22.06
C ARG A 176 -34.90 11.69 21.99
N GLN A 177 -35.45 10.51 21.69
CA GLN A 177 -36.90 10.30 21.67
C GLN A 177 -37.52 10.52 23.06
N SER A 178 -36.85 10.03 24.11
CA SER A 178 -37.29 10.21 25.49
C SER A 178 -37.28 11.68 25.89
N LEU A 179 -36.26 12.44 25.50
CA LEU A 179 -36.17 13.87 25.75
C LEU A 179 -37.29 14.64 25.06
N ILE A 180 -37.62 14.33 23.80
CA ILE A 180 -38.72 14.97 23.07
C ILE A 180 -40.05 14.74 23.81
N LYS A 181 -40.32 13.50 24.27
CA LYS A 181 -41.52 13.20 25.05
C LYS A 181 -41.57 14.00 26.35
N PHE A 182 -40.45 14.12 27.05
CA PHE A 182 -40.35 14.90 28.29
C PHE A 182 -40.61 16.39 28.04
N VAL A 183 -39.99 16.98 27.02
CA VAL A 183 -40.18 18.39 26.65
C VAL A 183 -41.64 18.65 26.28
N ASN A 184 -42.25 17.81 25.45
CA ASN A 184 -43.66 17.94 25.09
C ASN A 184 -44.58 17.85 26.33
N GLY A 185 -44.27 16.93 27.25
CA GLY A 185 -44.99 16.81 28.52
C GLY A 185 -44.89 18.08 29.37
N TYR A 186 -43.68 18.66 29.47
CA TYR A 186 -43.42 19.90 30.19
C TYR A 186 -44.14 21.11 29.55
N GLU A 187 -44.11 21.24 28.23
CA GLU A 187 -44.82 22.30 27.51
C GLU A 187 -46.34 22.22 27.72
N ASN A 188 -46.91 21.02 27.66
CA ASN A 188 -48.33 20.79 27.96
C ASN A 188 -48.69 21.18 29.41
N LEU A 189 -47.80 20.93 30.37
CA LEU A 189 -47.99 21.32 31.78
C LEU A 189 -47.94 22.85 31.96
N ILE A 190 -47.07 23.55 31.22
CA ILE A 190 -47.06 25.02 31.24
C ILE A 190 -48.34 25.59 30.63
N GLN A 191 -48.78 25.06 29.48
CA GLN A 191 -49.97 25.54 28.77
C GLN A 191 -51.27 25.31 29.55
N THR A 192 -51.31 24.28 30.40
CA THR A 192 -52.46 23.97 31.27
C THR A 192 -52.43 24.67 32.62
N GLN A 193 -51.38 25.46 32.92
CA GLN A 193 -51.43 26.33 34.09
C GLN A 193 -52.53 27.37 33.90
N PRO A 194 -53.49 27.51 34.83
CA PRO A 194 -54.52 28.52 34.71
C PRO A 194 -53.83 29.88 34.67
N THR A 195 -53.99 30.61 33.56
CA THR A 195 -53.77 32.06 33.55
C THR A 195 -54.47 32.61 34.76
N LYS A 196 -53.71 33.23 35.68
CA LYS A 196 -54.11 33.68 37.02
C LYS A 196 -55.56 34.20 37.04
N SER A 197 -56.50 33.28 37.16
CA SER A 197 -57.92 33.57 37.27
C SER A 197 -58.16 33.43 38.74
N LYS A 198 -58.53 34.56 39.35
CA LYS A 198 -58.78 34.68 40.77
C LYS A 198 -59.98 33.82 41.12
N ILE A 199 -59.76 32.54 41.42
CA ILE A 199 -60.81 31.64 41.90
C ILE A 199 -61.13 32.06 43.33
N ILE A 200 -62.22 32.82 43.50
CA ILE A 200 -62.78 33.13 44.82
C ILE A 200 -63.57 31.89 45.25
N LEU A 201 -62.96 31.02 46.04
CA LEU A 201 -63.67 29.95 46.73
C LEU A 201 -64.48 30.57 47.88
N GLY A 202 -65.81 30.58 47.75
CA GLY A 202 -66.71 30.96 48.84
C GLY A 202 -66.58 29.99 50.01
N ARG A 203 -65.93 30.44 51.11
CA ARG A 203 -65.85 29.68 52.37
C ARG A 203 -67.24 29.53 52.97
N ARG A 204 -67.80 28.31 53.00
CA ARG A 204 -68.79 27.94 54.00
C ARG A 204 -68.05 27.79 55.33
N TYR A 205 -68.38 28.62 56.31
CA TYR A 205 -67.87 28.53 57.68
C TYR A 205 -68.33 27.19 58.28
N GLN A 206 -67.47 26.18 58.28
CA GLN A 206 -67.63 25.03 59.16
C GLN A 206 -66.79 25.30 60.41
N SER A 207 -67.45 25.39 61.55
CA SER A 207 -66.79 25.57 62.85
C SER A 207 -66.17 24.24 63.26
N TRP A 208 -64.85 24.18 63.30
CA TRP A 208 -64.12 23.05 63.87
C TRP A 208 -63.91 23.30 65.37
N TYR A 209 -64.13 22.28 66.20
CA TYR A 209 -63.81 22.30 67.62
C TYR A 209 -62.55 21.46 67.85
N MET A 210 -61.57 22.00 68.58
CA MET A 210 -60.42 21.26 69.08
C MET A 210 -60.78 20.67 70.44
N ASP A 211 -60.66 19.35 70.59
CA ASP A 211 -60.61 18.68 71.90
C ASP A 211 -59.21 18.84 72.50
N SER A 212 -59.11 19.07 73.81
CA SER A 212 -57.88 19.55 74.48
C SER A 212 -56.69 18.60 74.44
N ASP A 213 -56.88 17.36 73.98
CA ASP A 213 -55.94 16.28 74.28
C ASP A 213 -55.04 15.89 73.09
N TYR A 214 -55.13 16.56 71.93
CA TYR A 214 -54.35 16.24 70.73
C TYR A 214 -53.67 17.44 70.05
N SER A 215 -52.96 18.27 70.84
CA SER A 215 -52.31 19.49 70.35
C SER A 215 -50.96 19.28 69.64
N HIS A 216 -50.36 18.09 69.65
CA HIS A 216 -48.93 17.99 69.32
C HIS A 216 -48.57 17.79 67.83
N HIS A 217 -49.51 17.55 66.91
CA HIS A 217 -49.17 17.15 65.53
C HIS A 217 -49.83 17.96 64.41
N MET A 218 -49.99 19.28 64.60
CA MET A 218 -50.44 20.16 63.51
C MET A 218 -49.23 20.84 62.82
N MET A 219 -48.82 20.33 61.65
CA MET A 219 -47.99 21.08 60.69
C MET A 219 -48.87 21.56 59.53
N GLY A 220 -49.41 22.76 59.67
CA GLY A 220 -50.22 23.45 58.66
C GLY A 220 -50.05 24.97 58.76
N GLU A 221 -50.38 25.71 57.70
CA GLU A 221 -50.20 27.16 57.61
C GLU A 221 -50.80 27.90 58.82
N ARG A 222 -50.00 28.75 59.48
CA ARG A 222 -50.39 29.46 60.71
C ARG A 222 -51.51 30.50 60.51
N SER A 223 -51.81 30.86 59.26
CA SER A 223 -52.74 31.91 58.85
C SER A 223 -54.22 31.53 58.99
N ILE A 224 -54.55 30.25 59.19
CA ILE A 224 -55.94 29.77 59.34
C ILE A 224 -56.49 29.88 60.78
N PHE A 225 -55.64 30.17 61.79
CA PHE A 225 -56.02 30.18 63.21
C PHE A 225 -56.17 31.59 63.79
N GLN A 226 -56.68 32.56 63.00
CA GLN A 226 -56.71 33.97 63.44
C GLN A 226 -57.79 34.29 64.49
N ASP A 227 -58.86 33.49 64.63
CA ASP A 227 -59.94 33.75 65.59
C ASP A 227 -60.30 32.50 66.40
N LEU A 228 -59.54 32.22 67.45
CA LEU A 228 -59.94 31.28 68.50
C LEU A 228 -60.66 32.08 69.60
N ARG A 229 -61.99 31.91 69.70
CA ARG A 229 -62.75 32.43 70.85
C ARG A 229 -62.87 31.33 71.91
N PRO A 230 -62.58 31.61 73.18
CA PRO A 230 -62.81 30.66 74.25
C PRO A 230 -64.31 30.35 74.33
N LYS A 231 -64.65 29.05 74.33
CA LYS A 231 -66.03 28.60 74.60
C LYS A 231 -66.18 28.49 76.12
N SER A 232 -67.12 29.24 76.68
CA SER A 232 -67.43 29.18 78.11
C SER A 232 -68.23 27.89 78.41
N GLY A 233 -67.61 26.95 79.10
CA GLY A 233 -68.27 25.78 79.67
C GLY A 233 -67.29 24.63 79.88
N GLY A 234 -67.03 24.31 81.14
CA GLY A 234 -66.39 23.05 81.54
C GLY A 234 -67.37 21.89 81.57
#